data_AF-A0AAE0DXN4-F1
#
_entry.id   AF-A0AAE0DXN4-F1
#
_cell.length_a   1.000
_cell.length_b   1.000
_cell.length_c   1.000
_cell.angle_alpha   90.00
_cell.angle_beta   90.00
_cell.angle_gamma   90.00
#
_symmetry.space_group_name_H-M   'P 1'
#
loop_
_entity.id
_entity.type
_entity.pdbx_description
1 polymer ?
#
loop_
_entity_poly.entity_id
_entity_poly.type
_entity_poly.pdbx_seq_one_letter_code
_entity_poly.pdbx_strand_id
1 'polypeptide(L)'
;MRRERTREEVASKNEALRQKTSIQQLLHSKSQELDKLTSECLRLKERNMALAKELAAFKLVSDLNLQEDDILKFASLGNEANNKDTIDILRKSLVIRNRNYTELMAKCNLLGREKAHLVRNLRKLKTR
;
A
#
# COMPACT_ATOMS: atom_id res chain seq x y z
N MET A 1 31.35 65.77 -12.41
CA MET A 1 30.04 65.82 -11.71
C MET A 1 28.84 65.32 -12.53
N ARG A 2 28.22 66.06 -13.46
CA ARG A 2 26.93 65.61 -14.07
C ARG A 2 27.02 64.32 -14.90
N ARG A 3 28.09 64.17 -15.70
CA ARG A 3 28.37 62.96 -16.50
C ARG A 3 28.71 61.73 -15.66
N GLU A 4 29.23 61.95 -14.46
CA GLU A 4 29.67 60.91 -13.53
C GLU A 4 28.48 60.32 -12.78
N ARG A 5 27.59 61.19 -12.26
CA ARG A 5 26.30 60.79 -11.68
C ARG A 5 25.45 59.98 -12.67
N THR A 6 25.40 60.39 -13.94
CA THR A 6 24.67 59.61 -14.97
C THR A 6 25.29 58.24 -15.24
N ARG A 7 26.61 58.07 -15.09
CA ARG A 7 27.26 56.75 -15.25
C ARG A 7 26.98 55.84 -14.07
N GLU A 8 27.01 56.38 -12.86
CA GLU A 8 26.65 55.65 -11.62
C GLU A 8 25.19 55.20 -11.63
N GLU A 9 24.26 56.08 -12.04
CA GLU A 9 22.84 55.72 -12.18
C GLU A 9 22.61 54.61 -13.21
N VAL A 10 23.31 54.66 -14.35
CA VAL A 10 23.22 53.61 -15.39
C VAL A 10 23.79 52.30 -14.90
N ALA A 11 24.94 52.33 -14.20
CA ALA A 11 25.54 51.13 -13.60
C ALA A 11 24.59 50.50 -12.57
N SER A 12 24.00 51.30 -11.68
CA SER A 12 23.03 50.85 -10.69
C SER A 12 21.78 50.24 -11.32
N LYS A 13 21.21 50.89 -12.35
CA LYS A 13 20.05 50.34 -13.09
C LYS A 13 20.38 49.01 -13.79
N ASN A 14 21.57 48.89 -14.36
CA ASN A 14 22.01 47.65 -15.01
C ASN A 14 22.21 46.52 -14.00
N GLU A 15 22.74 46.82 -12.82
CA GLU A 15 22.88 45.85 -11.74
C GLU A 15 21.52 45.37 -11.23
N ALA A 16 20.59 46.30 -10.98
CA ALA A 16 19.22 45.98 -10.59
C ALA A 16 18.52 45.11 -11.66
N LEU A 17 18.73 45.39 -12.94
CA LEU A 17 18.20 44.57 -14.04
C LEU A 17 18.79 43.15 -14.04
N ARG A 18 20.11 43.01 -13.84
CA ARG A 18 20.77 41.70 -13.75
C ARG A 18 20.26 40.89 -12.57
N GLN A 19 20.13 41.51 -11.39
CA GLN A 19 19.56 40.87 -10.21
C GLN A 19 18.13 40.41 -10.46
N LYS A 20 17.29 41.26 -11.07
CA LYS A 20 15.91 40.91 -11.45
C LYS A 20 15.86 39.70 -12.38
N THR A 21 16.68 39.68 -13.43
CA THR A 21 16.74 38.55 -14.37
C THR A 21 17.20 37.27 -13.66
N SER A 22 18.22 37.36 -12.80
CA SER A 22 18.71 36.22 -12.02
C SER A 22 17.62 35.65 -11.10
N ILE A 23 16.88 36.51 -10.41
CA ILE A 23 15.74 36.11 -9.55
C ILE A 23 14.64 35.45 -10.39
N GLN A 24 14.31 36.00 -11.56
CA GLN A 24 13.30 35.42 -12.45
C GLN A 24 13.70 34.03 -12.96
N GLN A 25 14.96 33.84 -13.34
CA GLN A 25 15.47 32.54 -13.77
C GLN A 25 15.45 31.52 -12.63
N LEU A 26 15.86 31.92 -11.43
CA LEU A 26 15.81 31.07 -10.25
C LEU A 26 14.37 30.67 -9.90
N LEU A 27 13.44 31.62 -9.92
CA LEU A 27 12.03 31.37 -9.67
C LEU A 27 11.44 30.38 -10.68
N HIS A 28 11.77 30.55 -11.96
CA HIS A 28 11.31 29.63 -13.00
C HIS A 28 11.82 28.21 -12.79
N SER A 29 13.12 28.07 -12.50
CA SER A 29 13.73 26.77 -12.18
C SER A 29 13.08 26.11 -10.95
N LYS A 30 12.85 26.88 -9.88
CA LYS A 30 12.18 26.38 -8.68
C LYS A 30 10.72 25.98 -8.92
N SER A 31 10.01 26.68 -9.79
CA SER A 31 8.66 26.30 -10.20
C SER A 31 8.65 24.95 -10.93
N GLN A 32 9.56 24.75 -11.88
CA GLN A 32 9.68 23.47 -12.60
C GLN A 32 10.04 22.30 -11.68
N GLU A 33 10.91 22.55 -10.70
CA GLU A 33 11.27 21.56 -9.68
C GLU A 33 10.05 21.18 -8.83
N LEU A 34 9.26 22.17 -8.41
CA LEU A 34 8.03 21.95 -7.65
C LEU A 34 7.00 21.14 -8.45
N ASP A 35 6.81 21.44 -9.74
CA ASP A 35 5.89 20.71 -10.60
C ASP A 35 6.30 19.24 -10.75
N LYS A 36 7.60 18.99 -10.93
CA LYS A 36 8.16 17.64 -11.01
C LYS A 36 7.92 16.85 -9.72
N LEU A 37 8.25 17.44 -8.57
CA LEU A 37 8.05 16.79 -7.26
C LEU A 37 6.57 16.55 -6.98
N THR A 38 5.69 17.47 -7.37
CA THR A 38 4.24 17.32 -7.23
C THR A 38 3.73 16.12 -8.03
N SER A 39 4.14 16.01 -9.30
CA SER A 39 3.80 14.86 -10.16
C SER A 39 4.33 13.54 -9.60
N GLU A 40 5.56 13.52 -9.12
CA GLU A 40 6.13 12.33 -8.48
C GLU A 40 5.40 11.93 -7.20
N CYS A 41 4.99 12.90 -6.37
CA CYS A 41 4.20 12.65 -5.18
C CYS A 41 2.84 12.00 -5.51
N LEU A 42 2.16 12.49 -6.55
CA LEU A 42 0.89 11.90 -7.02
C LEU A 42 1.09 10.45 -7.48
N ARG A 43 2.10 10.22 -8.34
CA ARG A 43 2.44 8.87 -8.82
C ARG A 43 2.75 7.90 -7.67
N LEU A 44 3.48 8.36 -6.67
CA LEU A 44 3.81 7.56 -5.49
C LEU A 44 2.58 7.27 -4.63
N LYS A 45 1.66 8.23 -4.47
CA LYS A 45 0.39 8.03 -3.75
C LYS A 45 -0.50 7.01 -4.46
N GLU A 46 -0.63 7.10 -5.77
CA GLU A 46 -1.39 6.12 -6.57
C GLU A 46 -0.81 4.71 -6.44
N ARG A 47 0.51 4.58 -6.58
CA ARG A 47 1.19 3.30 -6.41
C ARG A 47 1.07 2.75 -4.99
N ASN A 48 1.17 3.60 -3.98
CA ASN A 48 0.99 3.20 -2.58
C ASN A 48 -0.42 2.65 -2.34
N MET A 49 -1.44 3.33 -2.88
CA MET A 49 -2.83 2.88 -2.80
C MET A 49 -3.05 1.54 -3.51
N ALA A 50 -2.49 1.37 -4.71
CA ALA A 50 -2.56 0.10 -5.45
C ALA A 50 -1.93 -1.05 -4.64
N LEU A 51 -0.74 -0.83 -4.07
CA LEU A 51 -0.09 -1.82 -3.20
C LEU A 51 -0.91 -2.14 -1.95
N ALA A 52 -1.54 -1.13 -1.33
CA ALA A 52 -2.42 -1.35 -0.19
C ALA A 52 -3.64 -2.24 -0.55
N LYS A 53 -4.22 -2.04 -1.74
CA LYS A 53 -5.30 -2.87 -2.29
C LYS A 53 -4.84 -4.32 -2.51
N GLU A 54 -3.68 -4.51 -3.13
CA GLU A 54 -3.10 -5.84 -3.35
C GLU A 54 -2.81 -6.57 -2.04
N LEU A 55 -2.21 -5.88 -1.06
CA LEU A 55 -1.93 -6.44 0.26
C LEU A 55 -3.22 -6.81 1.01
N ALA A 56 -4.27 -5.98 0.92
CA ALA A 56 -5.57 -6.28 1.50
C ALA A 56 -6.18 -7.54 0.87
N ALA A 57 -6.16 -7.65 -0.45
CA ALA A 57 -6.66 -8.84 -1.16
C ALA A 57 -5.87 -10.10 -0.78
N PHE A 58 -4.54 -10.02 -0.73
CA PHE A 58 -3.69 -11.13 -0.30
C PHE A 58 -4.00 -11.55 1.14
N LYS A 59 -4.20 -10.59 2.06
CA LYS A 59 -4.49 -10.86 3.46
C LYS A 59 -5.84 -11.57 3.63
N LEU A 60 -6.88 -11.13 2.92
CA LEU A 60 -8.21 -11.77 2.93
C LEU A 60 -8.20 -13.23 2.46
N VAL A 61 -7.28 -13.59 1.56
CA VAL A 61 -7.17 -14.94 1.01
C VAL A 61 -6.27 -15.84 1.86
N SER A 62 -5.17 -15.30 2.39
CA SER A 62 -4.14 -16.08 3.07
C SER A 62 -4.37 -16.27 4.57
N ASP A 63 -4.99 -15.30 5.24
CA ASP A 63 -5.15 -15.33 6.69
C ASP A 63 -6.55 -15.81 7.10
N LEU A 64 -6.59 -17.02 7.65
CA LEU A 64 -7.81 -17.68 8.10
C LEU A 64 -8.23 -17.27 9.52
N ASN A 65 -7.38 -16.55 10.25
CA ASN A 65 -7.63 -16.12 11.63
C ASN A 65 -8.03 -14.65 11.73
N LEU A 66 -8.29 -14.00 10.60
CA LEU A 66 -8.75 -12.62 10.56
C LEU A 66 -10.05 -12.46 11.36
N GLN A 67 -10.07 -11.42 12.18
CA GLN A 67 -11.27 -10.97 12.85
C GLN A 67 -12.23 -10.34 11.85
N GLU A 68 -13.53 -10.37 12.16
CA GLU A 68 -14.57 -9.85 11.26
C GLU A 68 -14.38 -8.36 10.94
N ASP A 69 -13.95 -7.57 11.93
CA ASP A 69 -13.65 -6.14 11.76
C ASP A 69 -12.49 -5.90 10.79
N ASP A 70 -11.50 -6.78 10.77
CA ASP A 70 -10.34 -6.67 9.88
C ASP A 70 -10.71 -7.12 8.46
N ILE A 71 -11.56 -8.14 8.33
CA ILE A 71 -12.15 -8.53 7.04
C ILE A 71 -12.91 -7.33 6.43
N LEU A 72 -13.69 -6.62 7.24
CA LEU A 72 -14.45 -5.46 6.80
C LEU A 72 -13.52 -4.33 6.31
N LYS A 73 -12.46 -4.01 7.07
CA LYS A 73 -11.48 -2.99 6.69
C LYS A 73 -10.79 -3.33 5.37
N PHE A 74 -10.30 -4.56 5.21
CA PHE A 74 -9.59 -4.97 4.00
C PHE A 74 -10.52 -5.05 2.78
N ALA A 75 -11.76 -5.52 2.95
CA ALA A 75 -12.75 -5.55 1.87
C ALA A 75 -13.12 -4.13 1.37
N SER A 76 -13.10 -3.15 2.27
CA SER A 76 -13.41 -1.75 1.95
C SER A 76 -12.31 -1.05 1.15
N LEU A 77 -11.06 -1.49 1.24
CA LEU A 77 -9.93 -0.92 0.50
C LEU A 77 -10.02 -1.16 -1.02
N GLY A 78 -10.59 -2.29 -1.43
CA GLY A 78 -10.58 -2.75 -2.82
C GLY A 78 -11.72 -2.22 -3.69
N ASN A 79 -12.72 -1.53 -3.14
CA ASN A 79 -13.96 -1.23 -3.86
C ASN A 79 -14.28 0.27 -3.91
N GLU A 80 -13.96 0.91 -5.04
CA GLU A 80 -14.37 2.31 -5.32
C GLU A 80 -15.89 2.42 -5.55
N ALA A 81 -16.53 1.36 -6.08
CA ALA A 81 -17.97 1.24 -6.25
C ALA A 81 -18.57 0.50 -5.03
N ASN A 82 -18.57 1.19 -3.89
CA ASN A 82 -18.89 0.68 -2.56
C ASN A 82 -20.34 0.13 -2.44
N ASN A 83 -20.64 -1.04 -3.01
CA ASN A 83 -21.86 -1.77 -2.72
C ASN A 83 -21.69 -2.49 -1.38
N LYS A 84 -22.28 -1.92 -0.32
CA LYS A 84 -22.34 -2.48 1.03
C LYS A 84 -22.76 -3.96 1.01
N ASP A 85 -23.68 -4.34 0.11
CA ASP A 85 -24.16 -5.71 -0.01
C ASP A 85 -23.07 -6.67 -0.51
N THR A 86 -22.24 -6.24 -1.46
CA THR A 86 -21.10 -7.05 -1.95
C THR A 86 -20.09 -7.29 -0.84
N ILE A 87 -19.79 -6.26 -0.04
CA ILE A 87 -18.87 -6.36 1.10
C ILE A 87 -19.45 -7.30 2.16
N ASP A 88 -20.75 -7.19 2.46
CA ASP A 88 -21.42 -8.06 3.43
C ASP A 88 -21.47 -9.52 2.98
N ILE A 89 -21.72 -9.78 1.69
CA ILE A 89 -21.67 -11.12 1.11
C ILE A 89 -20.25 -11.68 1.24
N LEU A 90 -19.24 -10.91 0.84
CA LEU A 90 -17.84 -11.33 0.94
C LEU A 90 -17.45 -11.64 2.39
N ARG A 91 -17.81 -10.76 3.32
CA ARG A 91 -17.58 -10.94 4.77
C ARG A 91 -18.16 -12.26 5.27
N LYS A 92 -19.44 -12.51 5.00
CA LYS A 92 -20.12 -13.76 5.40
C LYS A 92 -19.44 -14.99 4.79
N SER A 93 -19.12 -14.95 3.49
CA SER A 93 -18.45 -16.06 2.79
C SER A 93 -17.05 -16.36 3.34
N LEU A 94 -16.26 -15.33 3.66
CA LEU A 94 -14.92 -15.49 4.21
C LEU A 94 -14.95 -16.06 5.63
N VAL A 95 -15.87 -15.60 6.47
CA VAL A 95 -16.08 -16.13 7.83
C VAL A 95 -16.43 -17.63 7.76
N ILE A 96 -17.36 -18.02 6.89
CA ILE A 96 -17.75 -19.43 6.70
C ILE A 96 -16.56 -20.26 6.21
N ARG A 97 -15.84 -19.78 5.19
CA ARG A 97 -14.64 -20.46 4.66
C ARG A 97 -13.60 -20.69 5.77
N ASN A 98 -13.28 -19.68 6.55
CA ASN A 98 -12.27 -19.75 7.62
C ASN A 98 -12.63 -20.79 8.67
N ARG A 99 -13.90 -20.80 9.09
CA ARG A 99 -14.45 -21.81 10.00
C ARG A 99 -14.33 -23.22 9.41
N ASN A 100 -14.83 -23.42 8.19
CA ASN A 100 -14.81 -24.72 7.52
C ASN A 100 -13.38 -25.27 7.36
N TYR A 101 -12.44 -24.40 6.99
CA TYR A 101 -11.05 -24.81 6.83
C TYR A 101 -10.42 -25.20 8.17
N THR A 102 -10.67 -24.45 9.24
CA THR A 102 -10.20 -24.77 10.60
C THR A 102 -10.76 -26.12 11.07
N GLU A 103 -12.05 -26.36 10.86
CA GLU A 103 -12.69 -27.65 11.18
C GLU A 103 -12.11 -28.81 10.37
N LEU A 104 -11.84 -28.60 9.07
CA LEU A 104 -11.20 -29.59 8.20
C LEU A 104 -9.78 -29.92 8.68
N MET A 105 -8.98 -28.90 8.99
CA MET A 105 -7.61 -29.07 9.52
C MET A 105 -7.62 -29.86 10.83
N ALA A 106 -8.58 -29.59 11.72
CA ALA A 106 -8.73 -30.35 12.96
C ALA A 106 -9.02 -31.84 12.70
N LYS A 107 -9.90 -32.15 11.75
CA LYS A 107 -10.21 -33.55 11.34
C LYS A 107 -8.99 -34.24 10.73
N CYS A 108 -8.27 -33.59 9.83
CA CYS A 108 -7.04 -34.12 9.24
C CYS A 108 -5.99 -34.45 10.29
N ASN A 109 -5.83 -33.58 11.29
CA ASN A 109 -4.92 -33.80 12.41
C ASN A 109 -5.33 -35.01 13.27
N LEU A 110 -6.62 -35.21 13.51
CA LEU A 110 -7.12 -36.37 14.25
C LEU A 110 -6.84 -37.68 13.50
N LEU A 111 -7.23 -37.75 12.22
CA LEU A 111 -7.01 -38.91 11.37
C LEU A 111 -5.52 -39.26 11.24
N GLY A 112 -4.65 -38.24 11.14
CA GLY A 112 -3.21 -38.42 11.13
C GLY A 112 -2.69 -39.08 12.41
N ARG A 113 -3.20 -38.68 13.57
CA ARG A 113 -2.83 -39.27 14.88
C ARG A 113 -3.31 -40.71 15.00
N GLU A 114 -4.56 -40.99 14.62
CA GLU A 114 -5.14 -42.34 14.65
C GLU A 114 -4.36 -43.29 13.74
N LYS A 115 -4.04 -42.86 12.52
CA LYS A 115 -3.21 -43.62 11.58
C LYS A 115 -1.82 -43.90 12.16
N ALA A 116 -1.18 -42.91 12.78
CA ALA A 116 0.12 -43.10 13.42
C ALA A 116 0.06 -44.12 14.57
N HIS A 117 -1.00 -44.08 15.37
CA HIS A 117 -1.27 -45.06 16.42
C HIS A 117 -1.43 -46.48 15.88
N LEU A 118 -2.25 -46.66 14.85
CA LEU A 118 -2.47 -47.94 14.17
C LEU A 118 -1.15 -48.52 13.63
N VAL A 119 -0.36 -47.71 12.92
CA VAL A 119 0.95 -48.13 12.37
C VAL A 119 1.90 -48.57 13.50
N ARG A 120 1.91 -47.85 14.62
CA ARG A 120 2.75 -48.18 15.78
C ARG A 120 2.37 -49.53 16.38
N ASN A 121 1.08 -49.81 16.51
CA ASN A 121 0.58 -51.09 17.04
C ASN A 121 0.89 -52.25 16.09
N LEU A 122 0.69 -52.07 14.78
CA LEU A 122 1.05 -53.08 13.78
C LEU A 122 2.55 -53.41 13.78
N ARG A 123 3.41 -52.40 13.94
CA ARG A 123 4.86 -52.64 14.06
C ARG A 123 5.20 -53.49 15.27
N LYS A 124 4.62 -53.20 16.44
CA LYS A 124 4.84 -53.99 17.67
C LYS A 124 4.43 -55.45 17.50
N LEU A 125 3.33 -55.70 16.78
CA LEU A 125 2.85 -57.05 16.49
C LEU A 125 3.76 -57.81 15.51
N LYS A 126 4.40 -57.11 14.56
CA LYS A 126 5.35 -57.72 13.60
C LYS A 126 6.72 -58.04 14.19
N THR A 127 7.07 -57.46 15.34
CA THR A 127 8.35 -57.70 16.04
C THR A 127 8.24 -58.77 17.15
N ARG A 128 7.07 -59.41 17.29
CA ARG A 128 6.87 -60.63 18.09
C ARG A 128 6.87 -61.83 17.15
#